data_AF-Q837N4-F1
#
_entry.id   AF-Q837N4-F1
#
_cell.length_a   1.000
_cell.length_b   1.000
_cell.length_c   1.000
_cell.angle_alpha   90.00
_cell.angle_beta   90.00
_cell.angle_gamma   90.00
#
_symmetry.space_group_name_H-M   'P 1'
#
loop_
_entity.id
_entity.type
_entity.pdbx_description
1 polymer ?
#
loop_
_entity_poly.entity_id
_entity_poly.type
_entity_poly.pdbx_seq_one_letter_code
_entity_poly.pdbx_strand_id
1 'polypeptide(L)'
;MPKKKLTFLIYLSDSSLKEELKLKKYRISLFLGLISLLLFMISILVGSTLSSDGLLKEPAFFCTPLGYFFLFIALLSVITITCKEHMNQKGKTKQP
;
A
#
# COMPACT_ATOMS: atom_id res chain seq x y z
N MET A 1 -37.59 16.35 10.10
CA MET A 1 -36.41 15.52 10.44
C MET A 1 -35.60 16.27 11.51
N PRO A 2 -35.24 15.66 12.66
CA PRO A 2 -34.56 16.39 13.73
C PRO A 2 -33.20 16.90 13.24
N LYS A 3 -32.93 18.21 13.38
CA LYS A 3 -31.74 18.88 12.83
C LYS A 3 -30.43 18.14 13.16
N LYS A 4 -30.34 17.53 14.34
CA LYS A 4 -29.19 16.72 14.79
C LYS A 4 -28.91 15.49 13.91
N LYS A 5 -29.95 14.82 13.39
CA LYS A 5 -29.80 13.64 12.52
C LYS A 5 -29.24 14.03 11.15
N LEU A 6 -29.60 15.21 10.64
CA LEU A 6 -29.10 15.71 9.37
C LEU A 6 -27.61 16.08 9.45
N THR A 7 -27.18 16.76 10.52
CA THR A 7 -25.77 17.09 10.75
C THR A 7 -24.89 15.84 10.87
N PHE A 8 -25.40 14.80 11.55
CA PHE A 8 -24.68 13.53 11.69
C PHE A 8 -24.47 12.81 10.36
N LEU A 9 -25.49 12.78 9.50
CA LEU A 9 -25.38 12.14 8.17
C LEU A 9 -24.40 12.89 7.25
N ILE A 10 -24.40 14.22 7.29
CA ILE A 10 -23.43 15.04 6.53
C ILE A 10 -22.01 14.74 7.00
N TYR A 11 -21.77 14.71 8.32
CA TYR A 11 -20.46 14.37 8.89
C TYR A 11 -19.95 12.99 8.46
N LEU A 12 -20.84 11.99 8.45
CA LEU A 12 -20.50 10.63 8.01
C LEU A 12 -20.15 10.59 6.51
N SER A 13 -20.91 11.32 5.68
CA SER A 13 -20.67 11.43 4.24
C SER A 13 -19.32 12.10 3.94
N ASP A 14 -19.01 13.22 4.61
CA ASP A 14 -17.74 13.94 4.44
C ASP A 14 -16.54 13.11 4.89
N SER A 15 -16.69 12.34 5.97
CA SER A 15 -15.64 11.45 6.48
C SER A 15 -15.34 10.32 5.48
N SER A 16 -16.38 9.70 4.92
CA SER A 16 -16.23 8.68 3.87
C SER A 16 -15.54 9.22 2.62
N LEU A 17 -15.94 10.42 2.17
CA LEU A 17 -15.35 11.05 0.99
C LEU A 17 -13.86 11.42 1.19
N LYS A 18 -13.48 11.88 2.39
CA LYS A 18 -12.07 12.14 2.74
C LYS A 18 -11.22 10.87 2.68
N GLU A 19 -11.73 9.75 3.19
CA GLU A 19 -11.02 8.47 3.17
C GLU A 19 -10.86 7.96 1.74
N GLU A 20 -11.89 8.02 0.91
CA GLU A 20 -11.81 7.68 -0.53
C GLU A 20 -10.74 8.51 -1.27
N LEU A 21 -10.64 9.80 -0.95
CA LEU A 21 -9.67 10.71 -1.57
C LEU A 21 -8.24 10.43 -1.10
N LYS A 22 -8.06 10.02 0.16
CA LYS A 22 -6.78 9.48 0.66
C LYS A 22 -6.43 8.17 -0.04
N LEU A 23 -7.37 7.23 -0.11
CA LEU A 23 -7.15 5.91 -0.71
C LEU A 23 -6.74 6.03 -2.19
N LYS A 24 -7.34 6.98 -2.93
CA LYS A 24 -6.92 7.33 -4.30
C LYS A 24 -5.46 7.76 -4.39
N LYS A 25 -4.92 8.51 -3.42
CA LYS A 25 -3.51 8.91 -3.39
C LYS A 25 -2.57 7.72 -3.14
N TYR A 26 -2.95 6.82 -2.25
CA TYR A 26 -2.12 5.67 -1.87
C TYR A 26 -2.38 4.43 -2.74
N ARG A 27 -3.28 4.51 -3.73
CA ARG A 27 -3.68 3.38 -4.59
C ARG A 27 -2.50 2.68 -5.24
N ILE A 28 -1.50 3.43 -5.73
CA ILE A 28 -0.30 2.87 -6.36
C ILE A 28 0.52 2.06 -5.34
N SER A 29 0.72 2.62 -4.14
CA SER A 29 1.49 1.97 -3.07
C SER A 29 0.78 0.73 -2.55
N LEU A 30 -0.55 0.81 -2.37
CA LEU A 30 -1.39 -0.32 -1.99
C LEU A 30 -1.29 -1.45 -3.04
N PHE A 31 -1.39 -1.12 -4.32
CA PHE A 31 -1.28 -2.10 -5.41
C PHE A 31 0.09 -2.79 -5.42
N LEU A 32 1.19 -2.04 -5.28
CA LEU A 32 2.54 -2.58 -5.20
C LEU A 32 2.73 -3.45 -3.95
N GLY A 33 2.17 -3.05 -2.81
CA GLY A 33 2.17 -3.83 -1.58
C GLY A 33 1.41 -5.15 -1.72
N LEU A 34 0.27 -5.15 -2.41
CA LEU A 34 -0.50 -6.37 -2.70
C LEU A 34 0.27 -7.33 -3.63
N ILE A 35 0.95 -6.79 -4.65
CA ILE A 35 1.82 -7.61 -5.52
C ILE A 35 2.95 -8.24 -4.71
N SER A 36 3.61 -7.46 -3.85
CA SER A 36 4.65 -7.97 -2.95
C SER A 36 4.15 -9.10 -2.05
N LEU A 37 2.98 -8.92 -1.44
CA LEU A 37 2.35 -9.95 -0.61
C LEU A 37 2.06 -11.22 -1.42
N LEU A 38 1.52 -11.08 -2.63
CA LEU A 38 1.22 -12.21 -3.50
C LEU A 38 2.49 -12.98 -3.88
N LEU A 39 3.59 -12.29 -4.18
CA LEU A 39 4.89 -12.90 -4.47
C LEU A 39 5.40 -13.73 -3.28
N PHE A 40 5.30 -13.21 -2.06
CA PHE A 40 5.68 -13.97 -0.87
C PHE A 40 4.79 -15.19 -0.65
N MET A 41 3.48 -15.05 -0.86
CA MET A 41 2.56 -16.18 -0.77
C MET A 41 2.88 -17.27 -1.80
N ILE A 42 3.19 -16.89 -3.05
CA ILE A 42 3.61 -17.84 -4.08
C ILE A 42 4.92 -18.53 -3.67
N SER A 43 5.89 -17.79 -3.14
CA SER A 43 7.16 -18.35 -2.68
C SER A 43 6.96 -19.41 -1.58
N ILE A 44 6.07 -19.15 -0.63
CA ILE A 44 5.75 -20.07 0.47
C ILE A 44 4.98 -21.29 -0.06
N LEU A 45 4.01 -21.06 -0.96
CA LEU A 45 3.15 -22.12 -1.49
C LEU A 45 3.91 -23.11 -2.38
N VAL A 46 4.79 -22.61 -3.25
CA VAL A 46 5.57 -23.44 -4.18
C VAL A 46 6.66 -24.20 -3.43
N GLY A 47 7.28 -23.56 -2.44
CA GLY A 47 8.33 -24.16 -1.62
C GLY A 47 9.54 -24.63 -2.44
N SER A 48 10.30 -25.54 -1.85
CA SER A 48 11.45 -26.19 -2.46
C SER A 48 11.26 -27.70 -2.46
N THR A 49 11.76 -28.36 -3.49
CA THR A 49 11.69 -29.82 -3.62
C THR A 49 13.06 -30.38 -3.95
N LEU A 50 13.40 -31.53 -3.35
CA LEU A 50 14.59 -32.29 -3.72
C LEU A 50 14.24 -33.18 -4.91
N SER A 51 14.97 -32.99 -6.00
CA SER A 51 14.83 -33.78 -7.21
C SER A 51 15.63 -35.08 -7.07
N SER A 52 15.29 -36.11 -7.85
CA SER A 52 15.88 -37.47 -7.74
C SER A 52 17.38 -37.55 -8.04
N ASP A 53 17.90 -36.52 -8.69
CA ASP A 53 19.32 -36.24 -8.95
C ASP A 53 20.04 -35.62 -7.74
N GLY A 54 19.35 -35.45 -6.61
CA GLY A 54 19.90 -34.83 -5.39
C GLY A 54 19.98 -33.31 -5.45
N LEU A 55 19.49 -32.68 -6.52
CA LEU A 55 19.49 -31.23 -6.68
C LEU A 55 18.26 -30.60 -6.03
N LEU A 56 18.46 -29.44 -5.41
CA LEU A 56 17.39 -28.61 -4.87
C LEU A 56 16.73 -27.82 -6.00
N LYS A 57 15.42 -27.99 -6.18
CA LYS A 57 14.61 -27.19 -7.09
C LYS A 57 13.79 -26.19 -6.30
N GLU A 58 13.99 -24.90 -6.61
CA GLU A 58 13.30 -23.77 -6.01
C GLU A 58 12.59 -22.95 -7.10
N PRO A 59 11.43 -23.39 -7.59
CA PRO A 59 10.79 -22.80 -8.77
C PRO A 59 10.37 -21.34 -8.56
N ALA A 60 10.08 -20.96 -7.31
CA ALA A 60 9.66 -19.63 -6.91
C ALA A 60 10.78 -18.82 -6.23
N PHE A 61 12.05 -19.21 -6.38
CA PHE A 61 13.18 -18.52 -5.75
C PHE A 61 13.20 -17.01 -6.06
N PHE A 62 12.85 -16.62 -7.29
CA PHE A 62 12.81 -15.22 -7.73
C PHE A 62 11.70 -14.40 -7.04
N CYS A 63 10.66 -15.04 -6.50
CA CYS A 63 9.53 -14.34 -5.90
C CYS A 63 9.92 -13.62 -4.62
N THR A 64 10.85 -14.16 -3.84
CA THR A 64 11.33 -13.54 -2.59
C THR A 64 12.08 -12.21 -2.83
N PRO A 65 13.17 -12.16 -3.63
CA PRO A 65 13.85 -10.89 -3.90
C PRO A 65 12.95 -9.88 -4.63
N LEU A 66 12.10 -10.34 -5.54
CA LEU A 66 11.15 -9.48 -6.23
C LEU A 66 10.05 -8.94 -5.29
N GLY A 67 9.60 -9.76 -4.33
CA GLY A 67 8.67 -9.36 -3.28
C GLY A 67 9.23 -8.21 -2.44
N TYR A 68 10.48 -8.31 -2.00
CA TYR A 68 11.16 -7.23 -1.28
C TYR A 68 11.34 -5.96 -2.14
N PHE A 69 11.65 -6.12 -3.43
CA PHE A 69 11.79 -4.99 -4.35
C PHE A 69 10.48 -4.17 -4.46
N PHE A 70 9.34 -4.84 -4.67
CA PHE A 70 8.05 -4.16 -4.73
C PHE A 70 7.64 -3.57 -3.38
N LEU A 71 7.94 -4.25 -2.27
CA LEU A 71 7.69 -3.73 -0.93
C LEU A 71 8.48 -2.43 -0.67
N PHE A 72 9.74 -2.41 -1.10
CA PHE A 72 10.60 -1.25 -0.96
C PHE A 72 10.08 -0.06 -1.76
N ILE A 73 9.68 -0.26 -3.02
CA ILE A 73 9.08 0.80 -3.83
C ILE A 73 7.75 1.28 -3.23
N ALA A 74 6.91 0.36 -2.74
CA ALA A 74 5.66 0.71 -2.07
C ALA A 74 5.92 1.61 -0.85
N LEU A 75 6.94 1.30 -0.05
CA LEU A 75 7.36 2.09 1.10
C LEU A 75 7.89 3.48 0.69
N LEU A 76 8.79 3.55 -0.30
CA LEU A 76 9.28 4.83 -0.83
C LEU A 76 8.14 5.71 -1.37
N SER A 77 7.13 5.11 -1.99
CA SER A 77 5.94 5.82 -2.46
C SER A 77 5.16 6.46 -1.31
N VAL A 78 4.90 5.73 -0.22
CA VAL A 78 4.22 6.28 0.98
C VAL A 78 5.04 7.42 1.58
N ILE A 79 6.35 7.22 1.75
CA ILE A 79 7.25 8.24 2.30
C ILE A 79 7.21 9.50 1.44
N THR A 80 7.30 9.36 0.12
CA THR A 80 7.31 10.50 -0.81
C THR A 80 5.99 11.28 -0.75
N ILE A 81 4.85 10.60 -0.74
CA ILE A 81 3.53 11.24 -0.64
C ILE A 81 3.41 11.97 0.70
N THR A 82 3.78 11.32 1.80
CA THR A 82 3.71 11.88 3.16
C THR A 82 4.61 13.11 3.29
N CYS A 83 5.85 13.02 2.83
CA CYS A 83 6.81 14.13 2.83
C CYS A 83 6.29 15.31 1.99
N LYS A 84 5.74 15.04 0.81
CA LYS A 84 5.14 16.07 -0.06
C LYS A 84 3.97 16.77 0.62
N GLU A 85 3.11 16.02 1.32
CA GLU A 85 2.00 16.60 2.08
C GLU A 85 2.50 17.49 3.22
N HIS A 86 3.49 17.03 3.99
CA HIS A 86 4.09 17.79 5.09
C HIS A 86 4.79 19.07 4.60
N MET A 87 5.50 19.02 3.48
CA MET A 87 6.11 20.21 2.87
C MET A 87 5.08 21.21 2.35
N ASN A 88 4.00 20.73 1.72
CA ASN A 88 2.92 21.58 1.22
C ASN A 88 2.20 22.30 2.38
N GLN A 89 2.03 21.63 3.52
CA GLN A 89 1.46 22.27 4.72
C GLN A 89 2.35 23.41 5.24
N LYS A 90 3.67 23.22 5.29
CA LYS A 90 4.62 24.28 5.69
C LYS A 90 4.60 25.50 4.77
N GLY A 91 4.33 25.33 3.47
CA GLY A 91 4.19 26.43 2.52
C GLY A 91 2.91 27.26 2.73
N LYS A 92 1.79 26.59 3.08
CA LYS A 92 0.50 27.24 3.35
C LYS A 92 0.49 28.08 4.64
N THR A 93 1.24 27.68 5.66
CA THR A 93 1.38 28.44 6.93
C THR A 93 2.32 29.65 6.86
N LYS A 94 3.04 29.84 5.76
CA LYS A 94 4.01 30.94 5.59
C LYS A 94 3.55 32.05 4.64
N GLN A 95 2.34 31.97 4.09
CA GLN A 95 1.75 33.07 3.33
C GLN A 95 1.09 34.04 4.33
N PRO A 96 1.55 35.30 4.44
CA PRO A 96 0.93 36.34 5.25
C PRO A 96 -0.45 36.75 4.69
#